data_AF-A0A6J1WD34-F1
#
_entry.id   AF-A0A6J1WD34-F1
#
_cell.length_a   1.000
_cell.length_b   1.000
_cell.length_c   1.000
_cell.angle_alpha   90.00
_cell.angle_beta   90.00
_cell.angle_gamma   90.00
#
_symmetry.space_group_name_H-M   'P 1'
#
loop_
_entity.id
_entity.type
_entity.pdbx_description
1 polymer ?
#
loop_
_entity_poly.entity_id
_entity_poly.type
_entity_poly.pdbx_seq_one_letter_code
_entity_poly.pdbx_strand_id
1 'polypeptide(L)'
;GTLAEFIHKRGNSLLDEETILHFFVQILLALHHVHAKQILHRDLKTQNILLDKHHTTLKIGDFGISKILSSKSKAYTVVGTPCYISPELCEGKPYNQKSDIWALGCVLYELASLKRAFEAA
;
A
#
# COMPACT_ATOMS: atom_id res chain seq x y z
N GLY A 1 16.28 -1.62 -1.43
CA GLY A 1 15.54 -2.63 -0.67
C GLY A 1 14.08 -2.24 -0.63
N THR A 2 13.25 -3.03 0.04
CA THR A 2 11.82 -2.70 0.22
C THR A 2 11.60 -1.86 1.48
N LEU A 3 10.46 -1.18 1.55
CA LEU A 3 10.03 -0.48 2.77
C LEU A 3 9.83 -1.46 3.93
N ALA A 4 9.39 -2.69 3.64
CA ALA A 4 9.29 -3.77 4.63
C ALA A 4 10.66 -4.12 5.24
N GLU A 5 11.70 -4.26 4.42
CA GLU A 5 13.07 -4.49 4.90
C GLU A 5 13.58 -3.32 5.75
N PHE A 6 13.26 -2.08 5.34
CA PHE A 6 13.62 -0.88 6.08
C PHE A 6 12.98 -0.85 7.47
N ILE A 7 11.66 -1.09 7.55
CA ILE A 7 10.91 -1.16 8.81
C ILE A 7 11.47 -2.28 9.70
N HIS A 8 11.72 -3.47 9.14
CA HIS A 8 12.24 -4.61 9.90
C HIS A 8 13.61 -4.31 10.53
N LYS A 9 14.49 -3.63 9.80
CA LYS A 9 15.82 -3.24 10.30
C LYS A 9 15.79 -2.21 11.44
N ARG A 10 14.67 -1.52 11.65
CA ARG A 10 14.49 -0.59 12.79
C ARG A 10 14.36 -1.32 14.13
N GLY A 11 13.97 -2.60 14.12
CA GLY A 11 13.68 -3.35 15.34
C GLY A 11 12.54 -2.69 16.12
N ASN A 12 12.85 -2.11 17.29
CA ASN A 12 11.90 -1.39 18.14
C ASN A 12 12.07 0.14 18.09
N SER A 13 12.93 0.67 17.23
CA SER A 13 13.16 2.11 17.11
C SER A 13 12.14 2.75 16.17
N LEU A 14 11.08 3.32 16.72
CA LEU A 14 10.03 4.02 15.96
C LEU A 14 10.63 5.10 15.06
N LEU A 15 9.98 5.33 13.92
CA LEU A 15 10.30 6.44 13.03
C LEU A 15 9.77 7.74 13.62
N ASP A 16 10.48 8.84 13.38
CA ASP A 16 9.95 10.17 13.64
C ASP A 16 8.83 10.52 12.65
N GLU A 17 7.94 11.40 13.09
CA GLU A 17 6.76 11.80 12.31
C GLU A 17 7.14 12.45 10.97
N GLU A 18 8.22 13.23 10.93
CA GLU A 18 8.70 13.88 9.71
C GLU A 18 9.09 12.84 8.64
N THR A 19 9.86 11.82 9.02
CA THR A 19 10.20 10.70 8.13
C THR A 19 8.95 9.94 7.68
N ILE A 20 8.01 9.68 8.59
CA ILE A 20 6.75 9.00 8.26
C ILE A 20 5.97 9.79 7.22
N LEU A 21 5.79 11.10 7.43
CA LEU A 21 5.07 11.98 6.52
C LEU A 21 5.78 12.12 5.18
N HIS A 22 7.12 12.21 5.17
CA HIS A 22 7.91 12.26 3.95
C HIS A 22 7.69 11.03 3.07
N PHE A 23 7.66 9.83 3.66
CA PHE A 23 7.31 8.62 2.92
C PHE A 23 5.83 8.60 2.54
N PHE A 24 4.94 8.91 3.46
CA PHE A 24 3.49 8.86 3.21
C PHE A 24 3.07 9.75 2.03
N VAL A 25 3.59 10.98 1.96
CA VAL A 25 3.32 11.92 0.85
C VAL A 25 3.78 11.35 -0.49
N GLN A 26 4.97 10.77 -0.57
CA GLN A 26 5.45 10.17 -1.82
C GLN A 26 4.59 8.98 -2.27
N ILE A 27 4.14 8.13 -1.33
CA ILE A 27 3.27 6.98 -1.65
C ILE A 27 1.92 7.50 -2.15
N LEU A 28 1.36 8.51 -1.47
CA LEU A 28 0.09 9.12 -1.85
C LEU A 28 0.16 9.76 -3.25
N LEU A 29 1.24 10.49 -3.56
CA LEU A 29 1.45 11.09 -4.89
C LEU A 29 1.58 10.02 -5.98
N ALA A 30 2.33 8.95 -5.73
CA ALA A 30 2.45 7.84 -6.65
C ALA A 30 1.10 7.14 -6.88
N LEU A 31 0.34 6.90 -5.81
CA LEU A 31 -0.98 6.27 -5.89
C LEU A 31 -2.00 7.17 -6.62
N HIS A 32 -1.96 8.47 -6.34
CA HIS A 32 -2.76 9.46 -7.07
C HIS A 32 -2.48 9.42 -8.59
N HIS A 33 -1.22 9.33 -8.99
CA HIS A 33 -0.83 9.23 -10.40
C HIS A 33 -1.34 7.95 -11.08
N VAL A 34 -1.39 6.83 -10.34
CA VAL A 34 -1.95 5.55 -10.81
C VAL A 34 -3.47 5.65 -10.95
N HIS A 35 -4.14 6.17 -9.93
CA HIS A 35 -5.60 6.35 -9.92
C HIS A 35 -6.09 7.32 -11.00
N ALA A 36 -5.32 8.38 -11.30
CA ALA A 36 -5.62 9.31 -12.38
C ALA A 36 -5.69 8.64 -13.77
N LYS A 37 -5.01 7.49 -13.94
CA LYS A 37 -5.06 6.67 -15.16
C LYS A 37 -6.14 5.58 -15.12
N GLN A 38 -7.04 5.65 -14.13
CA GLN A 38 -8.06 4.62 -13.89
C GLN A 38 -7.44 3.23 -13.61
N ILE A 39 -6.24 3.18 -13.04
CA ILE A 39 -5.59 1.92 -12.65
C ILE A 39 -5.80 1.70 -11.16
N LEU A 40 -6.13 0.47 -10.76
CA LEU A 40 -6.07 0.01 -9.37
C LEU A 40 -4.78 -0.75 -9.13
N HIS A 41 -4.11 -0.50 -8.01
CA HIS A 41 -2.89 -1.21 -7.64
C HIS A 41 -3.19 -2.64 -7.17
N ARG A 42 -4.11 -2.79 -6.21
CA ARG A 42 -4.63 -4.06 -5.64
C ARG A 42 -3.67 -4.88 -4.77
N ASP A 43 -2.36 -4.62 -4.78
CA ASP A 43 -1.40 -5.22 -3.83
C ASP A 43 -0.49 -4.17 -3.18
N LEU A 44 -1.06 -3.05 -2.75
CA LEU A 44 -0.26 -2.01 -2.09
C LEU A 44 0.14 -2.51 -0.70
N LYS A 45 1.44 -2.70 -0.48
CA LYS A 45 2.02 -3.19 0.79
C LYS A 45 3.46 -2.75 0.91
N THR A 46 4.02 -2.78 2.12
CA THR A 46 5.40 -2.36 2.40
C THR A 46 6.45 -3.14 1.61
N GLN A 47 6.16 -4.38 1.21
CA GLN A 47 7.04 -5.20 0.35
C GLN A 47 7.09 -4.72 -1.11
N ASN A 48 6.01 -4.09 -1.58
CA ASN A 48 5.89 -3.60 -2.96
C ASN A 48 6.27 -2.11 -3.07
N ILE A 49 6.83 -1.53 -2.02
CA ILE A 49 7.36 -0.16 -2.03
C ILE A 49 8.88 -0.25 -1.96
N LEU A 50 9.56 0.28 -2.97
CA LEU A 50 11.00 0.24 -3.09
C LEU A 50 11.61 1.56 -2.62
N LEU A 51 12.73 1.46 -1.90
CA LEU A 51 13.54 2.59 -1.49
C LEU A 51 14.84 2.64 -2.28
N ASP A 52 15.25 3.85 -2.63
CA ASP A 52 16.57 4.11 -3.20
C ASP A 52 17.70 3.85 -2.18
N LYS A 53 18.95 3.89 -2.64
CA LYS A 53 20.12 3.60 -1.79
C LYS A 53 20.30 4.57 -0.62
N HIS A 54 19.74 5.79 -0.72
CA HIS A 54 19.80 6.80 0.33
C HIS A 54 18.56 6.83 1.24
N HIS A 55 17.56 5.98 0.98
CA HIS A 55 16.26 5.97 1.68
C HIS A 55 15.55 7.34 1.68
N THR A 56 15.70 8.10 0.60
CA THR A 56 15.10 9.44 0.42
C THR A 56 13.93 9.40 -0.54
N THR A 57 14.01 8.53 -1.54
CA THR A 57 13.03 8.41 -2.62
C THR A 57 12.41 7.03 -2.59
N LEU A 58 11.08 6.99 -2.68
CA LEU A 58 10.35 5.75 -2.84
C LEU A 58 9.64 5.62 -4.17
N LYS A 59 9.39 4.37 -4.57
CA LYS A 59 8.61 4.03 -5.76
C LYS A 59 7.70 2.85 -5.44
N ILE A 60 6.43 2.96 -5.83
CA ILE A 60 5.51 1.83 -5.82
C ILE A 60 5.90 0.89 -6.97
N GLY A 61 6.05 -0.39 -6.67
CA GLY A 61 6.35 -1.47 -7.61
C GLY A 61 5.28 -2.55 -7.57
N ASP A 62 5.49 -3.59 -8.37
CA ASP A 62 4.61 -4.75 -8.54
C ASP A 62 3.14 -4.43 -8.91
N PHE A 63 2.96 -4.14 -10.20
CA PHE A 63 1.64 -3.97 -10.82
C PHE A 63 1.10 -5.29 -11.39
N GLY A 64 1.61 -6.46 -10.97
CA GLY A 64 1.31 -7.76 -11.56
C GLY A 64 -0.17 -8.18 -11.48
N ILE A 65 -0.91 -7.63 -10.52
CA ILE A 65 -2.36 -7.83 -10.38
C ILE A 65 -3.19 -6.55 -10.58
N SER A 66 -2.55 -5.48 -11.05
CA SER A 66 -3.23 -4.20 -11.27
C SER A 66 -4.28 -4.30 -12.37
N LYS A 67 -5.33 -3.49 -12.28
CA LYS A 67 -6.47 -3.55 -13.20
C LYS A 67 -6.92 -2.17 -13.63
N ILE A 68 -7.10 -1.97 -14.94
CA ILE A 68 -7.74 -0.78 -15.49
C ILE A 68 -9.24 -0.86 -15.22
N LEU A 69 -9.79 0.19 -14.60
CA LEU A 69 -11.21 0.39 -14.44
C LEU A 69 -11.79 0.85 -15.78
N SER A 70 -12.55 -0.03 -16.44
CA SER A 70 -13.48 0.37 -17.49
C SER A 70 -14.73 0.97 -16.84
N SER A 71 -15.45 1.85 -17.55
CA SER A 71 -16.57 2.68 -17.02
C SER A 71 -17.74 1.90 -16.38
N LYS A 72 -17.71 0.57 -16.39
CA LYS A 72 -18.69 -0.33 -15.74
C LYS A 72 -18.04 -1.42 -14.87
N SER A 73 -16.72 -1.49 -14.76
CA SER A 73 -16.04 -2.65 -14.18
C SER A 73 -15.87 -2.53 -12.67
N LYS A 74 -16.86 -3.02 -11.94
CA LYS A 74 -16.64 -3.59 -10.62
C LYS A 74 -15.77 -4.83 -10.80
N ALA A 75 -14.70 -4.95 -10.03
CA ALA A 75 -13.89 -6.16 -10.04
C ALA A 75 -14.27 -7.00 -8.81
N TYR A 76 -14.22 -8.33 -8.95
CA TYR A 76 -14.83 -9.27 -8.01
C TYR A 76 -13.86 -10.34 -7.48
N THR A 77 -12.63 -10.41 -8.02
CA THR A 77 -11.63 -11.40 -7.60
C THR A 77 -10.92 -10.93 -6.33
N VAL A 78 -11.04 -11.72 -5.25
CA VAL A 78 -10.23 -11.58 -4.04
C VAL A 78 -8.78 -11.87 -4.39
N VAL A 79 -7.94 -10.85 -4.33
CA VAL A 79 -6.49 -10.93 -4.51
C VAL A 79 -5.84 -9.94 -3.54
N GLY A 80 -4.57 -10.17 -3.22
CA GLY A 80 -3.79 -9.31 -2.33
C GLY A 80 -3.28 -10.07 -1.11
N THR A 81 -2.51 -9.37 -0.28
CA THR A 81 -1.96 -9.92 0.96
C THR A 81 -2.96 -9.74 2.11
N PRO A 82 -3.38 -10.80 2.85
CA PRO A 82 -4.50 -10.74 3.79
C PRO A 82 -4.54 -9.54 4.74
N CYS A 83 -3.38 -9.14 5.29
CA CYS A 83 -3.26 -8.01 6.22
C CYS A 83 -3.57 -6.62 5.62
N TYR A 84 -3.69 -6.51 4.30
CA TYR A 84 -3.95 -5.27 3.57
C TYR A 84 -5.29 -5.29 2.81
N ILE A 85 -6.04 -6.39 2.91
CA ILE A 85 -7.31 -6.54 2.22
C ILE A 85 -8.36 -5.64 2.91
N SER A 86 -9.08 -4.86 2.11
CA SER A 86 -10.13 -3.99 2.61
C SER A 86 -11.42 -4.78 2.94
N PRO A 87 -12.29 -4.27 3.83
CA PRO A 87 -13.51 -4.98 4.24
C PRO A 87 -14.40 -5.37 3.05
N GLU A 88 -14.55 -4.48 2.06
CA GLU A 88 -15.33 -4.77 0.87
C GLU A 88 -14.73 -5.88 0.01
N LEU A 89 -13.39 -6.02 -0.04
CA LEU A 89 -12.74 -7.14 -0.72
C LEU A 89 -12.96 -8.46 0.04
N CYS A 90 -12.86 -8.45 1.37
CA CYS A 90 -13.16 -9.63 2.20
C CYS A 90 -14.59 -10.12 2.03
N GLU A 91 -15.54 -9.20 1.89
CA GLU A 91 -16.97 -9.48 1.71
C GLU A 91 -17.35 -9.80 0.24
N GLY A 92 -16.38 -9.87 -0.67
CA GLY A 92 -16.63 -10.09 -2.10
C GLY A 92 -17.44 -8.97 -2.77
N LYS A 93 -17.50 -7.79 -2.13
CA LYS A 93 -18.19 -6.61 -2.64
C LYS A 93 -17.37 -5.94 -3.74
N PRO A 94 -18.03 -5.12 -4.58
CA PRO A 94 -17.33 -4.30 -5.55
C PRO A 94 -16.31 -3.38 -4.90
N TYR A 95 -15.06 -3.51 -5.32
CA TYR A 95 -13.97 -2.64 -4.86
C TYR A 95 -13.60 -1.60 -5.92
N ASN A 96 -12.98 -0.51 -5.48
CA ASN A 96 -12.57 0.60 -6.31
C ASN A 96 -11.27 1.22 -5.75
N GLN A 97 -10.95 2.44 -6.15
CA GLN A 97 -9.75 3.17 -5.69
C GLN A 97 -9.67 3.30 -4.16
N LYS A 98 -10.81 3.27 -3.44
CA LYS A 98 -10.84 3.34 -1.97
C LYS A 98 -10.23 2.12 -1.29
N SER A 99 -10.19 0.98 -1.96
CA SER A 99 -9.54 -0.22 -1.44
C SER A 99 -8.02 -0.09 -1.43
N ASP A 100 -7.44 0.63 -2.39
CA ASP A 100 -6.02 1.02 -2.33
C ASP A 100 -5.78 2.06 -1.21
N ILE A 101 -6.75 2.93 -0.90
CA ILE A 101 -6.66 3.88 0.22
C ILE A 101 -6.68 3.15 1.57
N TRP A 102 -7.47 2.08 1.70
CA TRP A 102 -7.41 1.22 2.88
C TRP A 102 -6.02 0.62 3.07
N ALA A 103 -5.46 0.02 2.01
CA ALA A 103 -4.13 -0.55 2.04
C ALA A 103 -3.04 0.50 2.36
N LEU A 104 -3.19 1.73 1.84
CA LEU A 104 -2.34 2.87 2.20
C LEU A 104 -2.42 3.19 3.70
N GLY A 105 -3.61 3.10 4.31
CA GLY A 105 -3.80 3.22 5.75
C GLY A 105 -3.04 2.14 6.54
N CYS A 106 -3.07 0.89 6.09
CA CYS A 106 -2.27 -0.18 6.69
C CYS A 106 -0.76 0.12 6.60
N VAL A 107 -0.28 0.63 5.46
CA VAL A 107 1.13 1.04 5.30
C VAL A 107 1.50 2.18 6.25
N LEU A 108 0.63 3.18 6.42
CA LEU A 108 0.85 4.27 7.38
C LEU A 108 0.93 3.75 8.82
N TYR A 109 0.04 2.82 9.19
CA TYR A 109 0.05 2.18 10.50
C TYR A 109 1.36 1.42 10.74
N GLU A 110 1.85 0.69 9.75
CA GLU A 110 3.15 0.00 9.84
C GLU A 110 4.33 0.95 9.99
N LEU A 111 4.32 2.08 9.28
CA LEU A 111 5.35 3.11 9.44
C LEU A 111 5.35 3.70 10.86
N ALA A 112 4.16 3.94 11.42
CA ALA A 112 4.01 4.55 12.74
C ALA A 112 4.25 3.58 13.92
N SER A 113 3.98 2.28 13.73
CA SER A 113 3.99 1.30 14.83
C SER A 113 5.02 0.18 14.69
N LEU A 114 5.65 0.05 13.52
CA LEU A 114 6.49 -1.08 13.11
C LEU A 114 5.77 -2.45 13.16
N LYS A 115 4.43 -2.44 13.22
CA LYS A 115 3.57 -3.62 13.31
C LYS A 115 2.50 -3.57 12.23
N ARG A 116 2.00 -4.74 11.83
CA ARG A 116 0.85 -4.82 10.92
C ARG A 116 -0.40 -4.32 11.63
N ALA A 117 -1.26 -3.62 10.89
CA ALA A 117 -2.55 -3.13 11.40
C ALA A 117 -3.52 -4.28 11.71
N PHE A 118 -3.50 -5.31 10.88
CA PHE A 118 -4.33 -6.50 11.00
C PHE A 118 -3.46 -7.75 10.89
N GLU A 119 -3.73 -8.73 11.73
CA GLU A 119 -3.14 -10.06 11.62
C GLU A 119 -3.89 -10.88 10.56
N ALA A 120 -3.15 -11.71 9.82
CA ALA A 120 -3.79 -12.70 8.97
C ALA A 120 -4.22 -13.87 9.86
N ALA A 121 -5.48 -14.28 9.76
CA ALA A 121 -5.97 -15.53 10.35
C ALA A 121 -5.42 -16.74 9.60
#